data_AF-A0A3G6MLY9-F1
#
_entry.id   AF-A0A3G6MLY9-F1
#
_cell.length_a   1.000
_cell.length_b   1.000
_cell.length_c   1.000
_cell.angle_alpha   90.00
_cell.angle_beta   90.00
_cell.angle_gamma   90.00
#
_symmetry.space_group_name_H-M   'P 1'
#
loop_
_entity.id
_entity.type
_entity.pdbx_description
1 polymer ?
#
loop_
_entity_poly.entity_id
_entity_poly.type
_entity_poly.pdbx_seq_one_letter_code
_entity_poly.pdbx_strand_id
1 'polypeptide(L)'
;MNIIEQIFFHQKDRILNAENQIFEATEVMYEAIDERIEVLVQETNYPGKYVILVGAIFINGDKDMGSFCQFKKFDYIDLEMQKRKSLMIEYYE
;
A
#
# COMPACT_ATOMS: atom_id res chain seq x y z
N MET A 1 9.06 20.52 8.76
CA MET A 1 8.96 20.10 7.34
C MET A 1 7.82 19.11 7.23
N ASN A 2 6.89 19.30 6.30
CA ASN A 2 5.74 18.43 6.14
C ASN A 2 6.12 17.17 5.33
N ILE A 3 6.05 15.99 5.95
CA ILE A 3 6.49 14.71 5.35
C ILE A 3 5.63 14.35 4.13
N ILE A 4 4.34 14.63 4.16
CA ILE A 4 3.42 14.34 3.05
C ILE A 4 3.78 15.19 1.82
N GLU A 5 4.03 16.48 2.01
CA GLU A 5 4.48 17.35 0.91
C GLU A 5 5.81 16.88 0.33
N GLN A 6 6.73 16.39 1.16
CA GLN A 6 7.99 15.85 0.68
C GLN A 6 7.79 14.60 -0.17
N ILE A 7 6.90 13.67 0.21
CA ILE A 7 6.58 12.49 -0.60
C ILE A 7 6.18 12.90 -2.02
N PHE A 8 5.22 13.83 -2.14
CA PHE A 8 4.77 14.30 -3.46
C PHE A 8 5.82 15.12 -4.19
N PHE A 9 6.60 15.95 -3.48
CA PHE A 9 7.63 16.76 -4.10
C PHE A 9 8.74 15.92 -4.75
N HIS A 10 9.17 14.83 -4.10
CA HIS A 10 10.16 13.91 -4.66
C HIS A 10 9.63 13.17 -5.91
N GLN A 11 8.32 12.99 -6.02
CA GLN A 11 7.66 12.32 -7.15
C GLN A 11 6.95 13.31 -8.09
N LYS A 12 7.26 14.62 -8.00
CA LYS A 12 6.51 15.67 -8.70
C LYS A 12 6.44 15.47 -10.21
N ASP A 13 7.53 15.00 -10.84
CA ASP A 13 7.60 14.89 -12.29
C ASP A 13 6.73 13.73 -12.77
N ARG A 14 6.64 12.64 -11.99
CA ARG A 14 5.74 11.52 -12.24
C ARG A 14 4.28 11.97 -12.16
N ILE A 15 3.92 12.73 -11.12
CA ILE A 15 2.55 13.21 -10.90
C ILE A 15 2.15 14.22 -11.98
N LEU A 16 3.00 15.21 -12.29
CA LEU A 16 2.65 16.30 -13.21
C LEU A 16 2.56 15.85 -14.68
N ASN A 17 3.28 14.79 -15.06
CA ASN A 17 3.26 14.24 -16.41
C ASN A 17 2.23 13.10 -16.60
N ALA A 18 1.51 12.70 -15.55
CA ALA A 18 0.49 11.66 -15.65
C ALA A 18 -0.77 12.17 -16.34
N GLU A 19 -1.48 11.28 -17.05
CA GLU A 19 -2.77 11.56 -17.69
C GLU A 19 -3.81 12.02 -16.66
N ASN A 20 -3.82 11.39 -15.48
CA ASN A 20 -4.64 11.79 -14.35
C ASN A 20 -3.78 12.00 -13.10
N GLN A 21 -3.53 13.26 -12.78
CA GLN A 21 -2.62 13.66 -11.69
C GLN A 21 -3.16 13.27 -10.30
N ILE A 22 -4.48 13.28 -10.08
CA ILE A 22 -5.08 12.92 -8.79
C ILE A 22 -4.96 11.42 -8.56
N PHE A 23 -5.24 10.64 -9.61
CA PHE A 23 -5.03 9.19 -9.58
C PHE A 23 -3.57 8.87 -9.29
N GLU A 24 -2.63 9.50 -10.02
CA GLU A 24 -1.20 9.25 -9.83
C GLU A 24 -0.71 9.64 -8.45
N ALA A 25 -1.13 10.80 -7.92
CA ALA A 25 -0.79 11.20 -6.56
C ALA A 25 -1.31 10.19 -5.51
N THR A 26 -2.46 9.56 -5.76
CA THR A 26 -3.00 8.53 -4.88
C THR A 26 -2.13 7.27 -4.90
N GLU A 27 -1.66 6.84 -6.07
CA GLU A 27 -0.71 5.72 -6.21
C GLU A 27 0.62 6.04 -5.51
N VAL A 28 1.19 7.23 -5.74
CA VAL A 28 2.43 7.69 -5.07
C VAL A 28 2.29 7.65 -3.54
N MET A 29 1.15 8.09 -3.00
CA MET A 29 0.91 8.04 -1.56
C MET A 29 0.79 6.59 -1.06
N TYR A 30 0.08 5.74 -1.80
CA TYR A 30 -0.03 4.31 -1.46
C TYR A 30 1.35 3.65 -1.40
N GLU A 31 2.19 3.86 -2.41
CA GLU A 31 3.56 3.30 -2.46
C GLU A 31 4.40 3.78 -1.28
N ALA A 32 4.37 5.08 -0.96
CA ALA A 32 5.14 5.62 0.17
C ALA A 32 4.68 5.07 1.54
N ILE A 33 3.37 4.84 1.70
CA ILE A 33 2.82 4.19 2.90
C ILE A 33 3.27 2.73 2.94
N ASP A 34 3.17 2.01 1.82
CA ASP A 34 3.53 0.60 1.74
C ASP A 34 5.01 0.37 2.05
N GLU A 35 5.91 1.18 1.46
CA GLU A 35 7.34 1.19 1.79
C GLU A 35 7.59 1.41 3.29
N ARG A 36 6.85 2.33 3.91
CA ARG A 36 6.96 2.58 5.35
C ARG A 36 6.49 1.38 6.17
N ILE A 37 5.39 0.75 5.77
CA ILE A 37 4.89 -0.47 6.44
C ILE A 37 5.94 -1.59 6.33
N GLU A 38 6.58 -1.77 5.18
CA GLU A 38 7.64 -2.77 5.03
C GLU A 38 8.80 -2.55 6.00
N VAL A 39 9.25 -1.30 6.18
CA VAL A 39 10.27 -0.97 7.20
C VAL A 39 9.77 -1.32 8.60
N LEU A 40 8.53 -0.96 8.95
CA LEU A 40 7.98 -1.27 10.27
C LEU A 40 7.86 -2.77 10.51
N VAL A 41 7.52 -3.55 9.49
CA VAL A 41 7.46 -5.01 9.57
C VAL A 41 8.84 -5.61 9.82
N GLN A 42 9.89 -5.09 9.15
CA GLN A 42 11.26 -5.56 9.33
C GLN A 42 11.84 -5.23 10.70
N GLU A 43 11.53 -4.04 11.23
CA GLU A 43 12.12 -3.52 12.47
C GLU A 43 11.33 -3.92 13.74
N THR A 44 10.17 -4.57 13.58
CA THR A 44 9.30 -4.94 14.71
C THR A 44 9.36 -6.44 14.98
N ASN A 45 9.56 -6.81 16.25
CA ASN A 45 9.39 -8.19 16.69
C ASN A 45 7.94 -8.44 17.09
N TYR A 46 7.29 -9.43 16.45
CA TYR A 46 5.90 -9.78 16.69
C TYR A 46 5.80 -11.09 17.48
N PRO A 47 4.98 -11.17 18.54
CA PRO A 47 4.84 -12.40 19.35
C PRO A 47 3.98 -13.49 18.68
N GLY A 48 3.37 -13.21 17.52
CA GLY A 48 2.47 -14.13 16.82
C GLY A 48 3.19 -15.11 15.90
N LYS A 49 2.44 -16.04 15.30
CA LYS A 49 2.99 -16.94 14.26
C LYS A 49 3.04 -16.29 12.88
N TYR A 50 2.09 -15.40 12.60
CA TYR A 50 1.92 -14.79 11.29
C TYR A 50 1.82 -13.26 11.40
N VAL A 51 2.37 -12.57 10.40
CA VAL A 51 2.03 -11.19 10.08
C VAL A 51 1.27 -11.20 8.75
N ILE A 52 0.10 -10.57 8.71
CA ILE A 52 -0.71 -10.47 7.49
C ILE A 52 -0.72 -9.00 7.06
N LEU A 53 -0.35 -8.76 5.81
CA LEU A 53 -0.30 -7.43 5.21
C LEU A 53 -1.39 -7.30 4.15
N VAL A 54 -2.29 -6.34 4.34
CA VAL A 54 -3.34 -6.02 3.38
C VAL A 54 -3.21 -4.54 3.03
N GLY A 55 -2.87 -4.27 1.78
CA GLY A 55 -2.73 -2.93 1.22
C GLY A 55 -3.83 -2.67 0.20
N ALA A 56 -4.52 -1.55 0.32
CA ALA A 56 -5.55 -1.15 -0.62
C ALA A 56 -5.65 0.38 -0.74
N ILE A 57 -6.11 0.84 -1.90
CA ILE A 57 -6.58 2.21 -2.09
C ILE A 57 -8.08 2.20 -1.86
N PHE A 58 -8.55 2.97 -0.88
CA PHE A 58 -9.96 3.14 -0.58
C PHE A 58 -10.51 4.34 -1.34
N ILE A 59 -11.53 4.11 -2.16
CA ILE A 59 -12.15 5.09 -3.03
C ILE A 59 -13.52 5.43 -2.45
N ASN A 60 -13.65 6.64 -1.92
CA ASN A 60 -14.90 7.11 -1.36
C ASN A 60 -15.83 7.53 -2.49
N GLY A 61 -16.94 6.80 -2.67
CA GLY A 61 -18.02 7.20 -3.55
C GLY A 61 -19.02 8.11 -2.83
N ASP A 62 -19.95 8.68 -3.60
CA ASP A 62 -21.04 9.46 -3.03
C ASP A 62 -22.02 8.57 -2.25
N LYS A 63 -22.87 9.19 -1.43
CA LYS A 63 -23.77 8.53 -0.47
C LYS A 63 -24.55 7.35 -1.06
N ASP A 64 -25.01 7.48 -2.30
CA ASP A 64 -25.86 6.48 -2.96
C ASP A 64 -25.07 5.44 -3.78
N MET A 65 -23.78 5.69 -4.04
CA MET A 65 -22.92 4.83 -4.87
C MET A 65 -22.11 3.82 -4.03
N GLY A 66 -21.90 4.12 -2.75
CA GLY A 66 -21.08 3.32 -1.85
C GLY A 66 -19.57 3.53 -2.07
N SER A 67 -18.76 2.95 -1.19
CA SER A 67 -17.29 3.01 -1.29
C SER A 67 -16.73 1.82 -2.06
N PHE A 68 -15.64 2.05 -2.77
CA PHE A 68 -14.90 1.03 -3.51
C PHE A 68 -13.52 0.85 -2.88
N CYS A 69 -12.87 -0.26 -3.21
CA CYS A 69 -11.49 -0.49 -2.87
C CYS A 69 -10.77 -1.15 -4.04
N GLN A 70 -9.50 -0.80 -4.20
CA GLN A 70 -8.57 -1.51 -5.08
C GLN A 70 -7.52 -2.15 -4.19
N PHE A 71 -7.57 -3.48 -4.04
CA PHE A 71 -6.55 -4.22 -3.34
C PHE A 71 -5.25 -4.24 -4.15
N LYS A 72 -4.14 -3.98 -3.46
CA LYS A 72 -2.80 -3.84 -4.03
C LYS A 72 -1.80 -4.80 -3.39
N LYS A 73 -2.07 -5.25 -2.15
CA LYS A 73 -1.28 -6.26 -1.45
C LYS A 73 -2.18 -7.18 -0.62
N PHE A 74 -1.89 -8.47 -0.67
CA PHE A 74 -2.40 -9.44 0.29
C PHE A 74 -1.34 -10.50 0.52
N ASP A 75 -0.52 -10.29 1.54
CA ASP A 75 0.61 -11.16 1.87
C ASP A 75 0.43 -11.73 3.28
N TYR A 76 0.98 -12.92 3.51
CA TYR A 76 1.27 -13.38 4.86
C TYR A 76 2.74 -13.72 5.01
N ILE A 77 3.25 -13.52 6.21
CA ILE A 77 4.61 -13.85 6.63
C ILE A 77 4.50 -14.86 7.76
N ASP A 78 4.98 -16.08 7.53
CA ASP A 78 5.19 -17.07 8.59
C ASP A 78 6.48 -16.73 9.34
N LEU A 79 6.36 -16.35 10.62
CA LEU A 79 7.49 -15.90 11.44
C LEU A 79 8.35 -17.07 11.95
N GLU A 80 7.81 -18.28 12.01
CA GLU A 80 8.59 -19.47 12.38
C GLU A 80 9.46 -19.92 11.21
N MET A 81 8.89 -19.96 10.00
CA MET A 81 9.58 -20.39 8.79
C MET A 81 10.32 -19.26 8.07
N GLN A 82 10.09 -18.01 8.46
CA GLN A 82 10.57 -16.80 7.78
C GLN A 82 10.22 -16.79 6.28
N LYS A 83 8.98 -17.22 5.96
CA LYS A 83 8.48 -17.31 4.59
C LYS A 83 7.36 -16.30 4.36
N ARG A 84 7.52 -15.47 3.34
CA ARG A 84 6.46 -14.61 2.81
C ARG A 84 5.80 -15.27 1.61
N LYS A 85 4.48 -15.16 1.50
CA LYS A 85 3.70 -15.59 0.34
C LYS A 85 2.64 -14.55 0.00
N SER A 86 2.41 -14.32 -1.29
CA SER A 86 1.36 -13.43 -1.76
C SER A 86 0.11 -14.23 -2.11
N LEU A 87 -0.95 -14.00 -1.33
CA LEU A 87 -2.26 -14.60 -1.54
C LEU A 87 -3.01 -13.92 -2.68
N MET A 88 -2.64 -12.69 -3.05
CA MET A 88 -3.19 -12.02 -4.23
C MET A 88 -2.77 -12.73 -5.52
N ILE A 89 -1.49 -13.09 -5.67
CA ILE A 89 -1.00 -13.79 -6.86
C ILE A 89 -1.71 -15.14 -7.01
N GLU A 90 -1.80 -15.91 -5.92
CA GLU A 90 -2.49 -17.22 -5.91
C GLU A 90 -3.97 -17.16 -6.29
N TYR A 91 -4.63 -16.03 -6.08
CA TYR A 91 -6.03 -15.87 -6.45
C TYR A 91 -6.21 -15.62 -7.96
N TYR A 92 -5.23 -15.02 -8.62
CA TYR A 92 -5.27 -14.70 -10.05
C TYR A 92 -4.61 -15.77 -10.95
N GLU A 93 -3.91 -16.74 -10.35
CA GLU A 93 -3.40 -17.96 -11.01
C GLU A 93 -4.46 -19.07 -11.09
#